data_AF-C9MV80-F1
#
_entry.id   AF-C9MV80-F1
#
_cell.length_a   1.000
_cell.length_b   1.000
_cell.length_c   1.000
_cell.angle_alpha   90.00
_cell.angle_beta   90.00
_cell.angle_gamma   90.00
#
_symmetry.space_group_name_H-M   'P 1'
#
loop_
_entity.id
_entity.type
_entity.pdbx_description
1 polymer ?
#
loop_
_entity_poly.entity_id
_entity_poly.type
_entity_poly.pdbx_seq_one_letter_code
_entity_poly.pdbx_strand_id
1 'polypeptide(L)'
;MVDLKKANDLFKKIFSVLKPPPKLTIDMWADRYRVLSTKSSAEPGKWRTDRVPFQREVMRAISSKKTEKVVMMYGAQLSKTELLMNTFGYYADYEPSPIMFMMPTKDMAQDFSTTRLNDMIQSTPQLKIKLLRTKIRETQKDKRNFQVDTLY
;
A
#
# COMPACT_ATOMS: atom_id res chain seq x y z
N MET A 1 -46.80 -14.88 -4.92
CA MET A 1 -46.21 -13.99 -3.88
C MET A 1 -44.87 -14.50 -3.32
N VAL A 2 -44.64 -15.83 -3.27
CA VAL A 2 -43.37 -16.44 -2.79
C VAL A 2 -42.19 -16.26 -3.76
N ASP A 3 -42.42 -16.35 -5.07
CA ASP A 3 -41.35 -16.20 -6.07
C ASP A 3 -40.77 -14.78 -6.15
N LEU A 4 -41.59 -13.77 -5.89
CA LEU A 4 -41.14 -12.37 -5.88
C LEU A 4 -40.17 -12.09 -4.71
N LYS A 5 -40.38 -12.72 -3.56
CA LYS A 5 -39.45 -12.64 -2.41
C LYS A 5 -38.11 -13.31 -2.74
N LYS A 6 -38.13 -14.51 -3.32
CA LYS A 6 -36.91 -15.23 -3.73
C LYS A 6 -36.11 -14.46 -4.76
N ALA A 7 -36.76 -13.88 -5.77
CA ALA A 7 -36.10 -13.05 -6.77
C ALA A 7 -35.44 -11.81 -6.12
N ASN A 8 -36.14 -11.12 -5.22
CA ASN A 8 -35.60 -9.95 -4.54
C ASN A 8 -34.39 -10.29 -3.64
N ASP A 9 -34.43 -11.42 -2.93
CA ASP A 9 -33.31 -11.87 -2.11
C ASP A 9 -32.10 -12.28 -2.95
N LEU A 10 -32.32 -12.89 -4.12
CA LEU A 10 -31.26 -13.19 -5.08
C LEU A 10 -30.61 -11.90 -5.61
N PHE A 11 -31.41 -10.92 -6.02
CA PHE A 11 -30.90 -9.63 -6.49
C PHE A 11 -30.13 -8.88 -5.39
N LYS A 12 -30.62 -8.86 -4.15
CA LYS A 12 -29.87 -8.28 -3.01
C LYS A 12 -28.52 -8.95 -2.81
N LYS A 13 -28.46 -10.27 -2.92
CA LYS A 13 -27.20 -11.01 -2.79
C LYS A 13 -26.25 -10.67 -3.94
N ILE A 14 -26.73 -10.64 -5.18
CA ILE A 14 -25.94 -10.26 -6.35
C ILE A 14 -25.41 -8.82 -6.22
N PHE A 15 -26.27 -7.86 -5.87
CA PHE A 15 -25.86 -6.47 -5.67
C PHE A 15 -24.92 -6.28 -4.48
N SER A 16 -25.00 -7.12 -3.45
CA SER A 16 -24.04 -7.09 -2.33
C SER A 16 -22.63 -7.51 -2.75
N VAL A 17 -22.52 -8.41 -3.72
CA VAL A 17 -21.23 -8.89 -4.27
C VAL A 17 -20.66 -7.92 -5.30
N LEU A 18 -21.53 -7.29 -6.11
CA LEU A 18 -21.14 -6.31 -7.14
C LEU A 18 -20.85 -4.91 -6.59
N LYS A 19 -21.11 -4.66 -5.30
CA LYS A 19 -20.88 -3.35 -4.69
C LYS A 19 -19.39 -3.00 -4.82
N PRO A 20 -19.05 -1.83 -5.41
CA PRO A 20 -17.66 -1.44 -5.51
C PRO A 20 -17.05 -1.35 -4.11
N PRO A 21 -15.76 -1.68 -3.99
CA PRO A 21 -15.08 -1.60 -2.71
C PRO A 21 -15.16 -0.15 -2.20
N PRO A 22 -15.28 0.06 -0.87
CA PRO A 22 -15.53 1.38 -0.30
C PRO A 22 -14.49 2.40 -0.77
N LYS A 23 -14.84 3.68 -0.84
CA LYS A 23 -13.84 4.71 -1.14
C LYS A 23 -12.87 4.78 0.05
N LEU A 24 -11.67 4.25 -0.13
CA LEU A 24 -10.58 4.28 0.84
C LEU A 24 -9.48 5.13 0.25
N THR A 25 -9.06 6.18 0.95
CA THR A 25 -7.91 7.00 0.57
C THR A 25 -6.67 6.52 1.30
N ILE A 26 -5.49 6.93 0.83
CA ILE A 26 -4.19 6.50 1.38
C ILE A 26 -4.07 6.83 2.88
N ASP A 27 -4.54 8.00 3.33
CA ASP A 27 -4.55 8.37 4.76
C ASP A 27 -5.41 7.42 5.59
N MET A 28 -6.61 7.09 5.11
CA MET A 28 -7.52 6.15 5.78
C MET A 28 -6.97 4.73 5.81
N TRP A 29 -6.32 4.30 4.73
CA TRP A 29 -5.65 3.00 4.66
C TRP A 29 -4.49 2.94 5.66
N ALA A 30 -3.66 3.98 5.72
CA ALA A 30 -2.53 4.05 6.64
C ALA A 30 -3.01 4.04 8.09
N ASP A 31 -3.99 4.86 8.45
CA ASP A 31 -4.59 4.90 9.79
C ASP A 31 -5.30 3.59 10.17
N ARG A 32 -5.63 2.73 9.21
CA ARG A 32 -6.28 1.44 9.47
C ARG A 32 -5.28 0.31 9.60
N TYR A 33 -4.30 0.23 8.72
CA TYR A 33 -3.48 -0.96 8.52
C TYR A 33 -1.97 -0.74 8.73
N ARG A 34 -1.45 0.48 8.54
CA ARG A 34 -0.01 0.70 8.57
C ARG A 34 0.53 0.57 10.00
N VAL A 35 1.60 -0.21 10.10
CA VAL A 35 2.38 -0.39 11.33
C VAL A 35 3.81 0.09 11.10
N LEU A 36 4.33 0.84 12.08
CA LEU A 36 5.71 1.27 12.17
C LEU A 36 6.47 0.30 13.08
N SER A 37 7.57 -0.24 12.58
CA SER A 37 8.40 -1.16 13.36
C SER A 37 9.33 -0.39 14.31
N THR A 38 9.87 -1.10 15.29
CA THR A 38 10.94 -0.60 16.17
C THR A 38 12.27 -0.36 15.45
N LYS A 39 12.44 -0.92 14.24
CA LYS A 39 13.66 -0.76 13.43
C LYS A 39 13.67 0.56 12.66
N SER A 40 12.50 0.98 12.17
CA SER A 40 12.36 2.14 11.28
C SER A 40 11.82 3.39 11.95
N SER A 41 11.24 3.28 13.16
CA SER A 41 10.60 4.38 13.88
C SER A 41 11.02 4.44 15.36
N ALA A 42 11.25 5.67 15.83
CA ALA A 42 11.44 5.97 17.26
C ALA A 42 10.14 5.83 18.06
N GLU A 43 8.99 5.99 17.39
CA GLU A 43 7.66 5.72 17.94
C GLU A 43 7.05 4.53 17.20
N PRO A 44 7.32 3.29 17.65
CA PRO A 44 6.77 2.10 17.05
C PRO A 44 5.27 1.98 17.33
N GLY A 45 4.58 1.23 16.47
CA GLY A 45 3.15 0.95 16.61
C GLY A 45 2.34 1.42 15.42
N LYS A 46 1.05 1.65 15.65
CA LYS A 46 0.12 1.98 14.57
C LYS A 46 0.36 3.38 14.03
N TRP A 47 0.39 3.53 12.70
CA TRP A 47 0.44 4.84 12.07
C TRP A 47 -0.76 5.70 12.48
N ARG A 48 -0.51 6.99 12.67
CA ARG A 48 -1.53 8.00 12.97
C ARG A 48 -1.27 9.24 12.15
N THR A 49 -2.10 9.51 11.15
CA THR A 49 -1.99 10.67 10.26
C THR A 49 -2.11 11.98 11.03
N ASP A 50 -2.79 12.00 12.18
CA ASP A 50 -2.86 13.17 13.07
C ASP A 50 -1.50 13.62 13.63
N ARG A 51 -0.47 12.76 13.58
CA ARG A 51 0.91 13.14 13.95
C ARG A 51 1.59 13.99 12.86
N VAL A 52 1.11 13.90 11.62
CA VAL A 52 1.63 14.60 10.44
C VAL A 52 0.46 15.14 9.61
N PRO A 53 -0.38 16.03 10.18
CA PRO A 53 -1.69 16.38 9.60
C PRO A 53 -1.57 17.00 8.20
N PHE A 54 -0.47 17.70 7.92
CA PHE A 54 -0.17 18.28 6.60
C PHE A 54 -0.05 17.23 5.48
N GLN A 55 0.30 15.97 5.79
CA GLN A 55 0.39 14.91 4.80
C GLN A 55 -0.97 14.36 4.39
N ARG A 56 -2.03 14.59 5.17
CA ARG A 56 -3.38 14.08 4.89
C ARG A 56 -3.87 14.53 3.52
N GLU A 57 -3.78 15.82 3.25
CA GLU A 57 -4.26 16.39 1.99
C GLU A 57 -3.41 15.91 0.81
N VAL A 58 -2.11 15.70 1.00
CA VAL A 58 -1.24 15.11 -0.02
C VAL A 58 -1.66 13.67 -0.33
N MET A 59 -1.88 12.85 0.70
CA MET A 59 -2.37 11.46 0.55
C MET A 59 -3.72 11.39 -0.17
N ARG A 60 -4.62 12.33 0.13
CA ARG A 60 -5.93 12.44 -0.54
C ARG A 60 -5.81 12.93 -1.98
N ALA A 61 -4.89 13.86 -2.25
CA ALA A 61 -4.59 14.31 -3.59
C ALA A 61 -4.07 13.17 -4.46
N ILE A 62 -3.14 12.34 -3.95
CA ILE A 62 -2.67 11.14 -4.66
C ILE A 62 -3.81 10.13 -4.87
N SER A 63 -4.70 9.98 -3.90
CA SER A 63 -5.87 9.07 -4.00
C SER A 63 -6.93 9.56 -5.00
N SER A 64 -6.85 10.81 -5.47
CA SER A 64 -7.85 11.42 -6.33
C SER A 64 -7.66 11.00 -7.77
N LYS A 65 -8.70 10.38 -8.37
CA LYS A 65 -8.73 10.06 -9.81
C LYS A 65 -8.66 11.28 -10.74
N LYS A 66 -8.83 12.49 -10.20
CA LYS A 66 -8.70 13.74 -10.96
C LYS A 66 -7.28 14.30 -10.96
N THR A 67 -6.36 13.68 -10.23
CA THR A 67 -5.00 14.19 -10.00
C THR A 67 -3.99 13.21 -10.57
N GLU A 68 -3.31 13.61 -11.64
CA GLU A 68 -2.28 12.78 -12.28
C GLU A 68 -0.88 13.03 -11.71
N LYS A 69 -0.63 14.23 -11.18
CA LYS A 69 0.70 14.65 -10.70
C LYS A 69 0.57 15.45 -9.42
N VAL A 70 1.37 15.08 -8.43
CA VAL A 70 1.51 15.80 -7.16
C VAL A 70 2.98 16.22 -7.03
N VAL A 71 3.22 17.52 -6.95
CA VAL A 71 4.55 18.10 -6.72
C VAL A 71 4.60 18.68 -5.33
N MET A 72 5.64 18.38 -4.59
CA MET A 72 5.78 18.75 -3.18
C MET A 72 7.10 19.51 -2.97
N MET A 73 7.02 20.70 -2.38
CA MET A 73 8.17 21.40 -1.83
C MET A 73 8.20 21.17 -0.31
N TYR A 74 9.16 20.37 0.16
CA TYR A 74 9.24 19.96 1.57
C TYR A 74 10.59 20.32 2.19
N GLY A 75 10.56 20.80 3.42
CA GLY A 75 11.75 20.93 4.28
C GLY A 75 12.35 19.58 4.68
N ALA A 76 13.57 19.59 5.24
CA ALA A 76 14.25 18.38 5.70
C ALA A 76 13.46 17.65 6.81
N GLN A 77 13.62 16.32 6.90
CA GLN A 77 13.06 15.46 7.96
C GLN A 77 11.53 15.47 8.16
N LEU A 78 10.75 16.03 7.23
CA LEU A 78 9.27 16.05 7.27
C LEU A 78 8.59 14.74 6.79
N SER A 79 9.12 13.58 7.20
CA SER A 79 8.54 12.25 6.95
C SER A 79 8.12 11.96 5.50
N LYS A 80 8.85 12.52 4.50
CA LYS A 80 8.60 12.30 3.06
C LYS A 80 8.58 10.82 2.70
N THR A 81 9.52 10.07 3.25
CA THR A 81 9.66 8.64 2.99
C THR A 81 8.42 7.88 3.47
N GLU A 82 7.86 8.24 4.63
CA GLU A 82 6.67 7.57 5.15
C GLU A 82 5.43 7.85 4.32
N LEU A 83 5.30 9.06 3.76
CA LEU A 83 4.25 9.38 2.79
C LEU A 83 4.32 8.45 1.58
N LEU A 84 5.51 8.32 0.97
CA LEU A 84 5.73 7.45 -0.19
C LEU A 84 5.47 5.97 0.14
N MET A 85 5.86 5.54 1.34
CA MET A 85 5.59 4.20 1.85
C MET A 85 4.08 3.96 2.02
N ASN A 86 3.34 4.92 2.57
CA ASN A 86 1.88 4.82 2.69
C ASN A 86 1.20 4.72 1.32
N THR A 87 1.66 5.50 0.34
CA THR A 87 1.19 5.39 -1.05
C THR A 87 1.42 4.00 -1.60
N PHE A 88 2.65 3.46 -1.47
CA PHE A 88 2.94 2.09 -1.90
C PHE A 88 2.06 1.06 -1.20
N GLY A 89 1.90 1.16 0.11
CA GLY A 89 1.10 0.23 0.89
C GLY A 89 -0.36 0.18 0.46
N TYR A 90 -0.95 1.35 0.22
CA TYR A 90 -2.31 1.46 -0.30
C TYR A 90 -2.46 0.77 -1.66
N TYR A 91 -1.59 1.08 -2.63
CA TYR A 91 -1.70 0.46 -3.96
C TYR A 91 -1.35 -1.03 -3.93
N ALA A 92 -0.35 -1.46 -3.15
CA ALA A 92 -0.02 -2.88 -3.02
C ALA A 92 -1.13 -3.72 -2.37
N ASP A 93 -1.93 -3.12 -1.48
CA ASP A 93 -3.02 -3.82 -0.79
C ASP A 93 -4.38 -3.65 -1.51
N TYR A 94 -4.80 -2.42 -1.75
CA TYR A 94 -6.18 -2.08 -2.09
C TYR A 94 -6.43 -1.96 -3.59
N GLU A 95 -5.49 -1.35 -4.31
CA GLU A 95 -5.60 -1.10 -5.75
C GLU A 95 -4.29 -1.49 -6.46
N PRO A 96 -4.01 -2.81 -6.61
CA PRO A 96 -2.74 -3.28 -7.16
C PRO A 96 -2.42 -2.65 -8.52
N SER A 97 -1.33 -1.88 -8.55
CA SER A 97 -0.84 -1.17 -9.73
C SER A 97 0.68 -1.32 -9.84
N PRO A 98 1.27 -1.18 -11.03
CA PRO A 98 2.71 -1.04 -11.18
C PRO A 98 3.21 0.21 -10.46
N ILE A 99 4.30 0.11 -9.68
CA ILE A 99 4.88 1.21 -8.91
C ILE A 99 6.40 1.18 -9.09
N MET A 100 7.00 2.34 -9.36
CA MET A 100 8.44 2.51 -9.48
C MET A 100 8.94 3.56 -8.48
N PHE A 101 9.96 3.19 -7.70
CA PHE A 101 10.72 4.13 -6.90
C PHE A 101 12.00 4.50 -7.62
N MET A 102 12.25 5.79 -7.80
CA MET A 102 13.48 6.30 -8.40
C MET A 102 14.33 6.97 -7.34
N MET A 103 15.60 6.57 -7.25
CA MET A 103 16.57 7.09 -6.29
C MET A 103 17.79 7.69 -7.02
N PRO A 104 18.51 8.65 -6.41
CA PRO A 104 19.64 9.31 -7.08
C PRO A 104 20.80 8.37 -7.41
N THR A 105 21.04 7.37 -6.56
CA THR A 105 22.12 6.39 -6.74
C THR A 105 21.61 4.97 -6.51
N LYS A 106 22.31 4.00 -7.12
CA LYS A 106 22.06 2.56 -6.94
C LYS A 106 22.07 2.16 -5.48
N ASP A 107 23.06 2.62 -4.71
CA ASP A 107 23.22 2.22 -3.32
C ASP A 107 22.06 2.71 -2.45
N MET A 108 21.57 3.92 -2.69
CA MET A 108 20.36 4.43 -2.01
C MET A 108 19.11 3.62 -2.39
N ALA A 109 18.99 3.19 -3.64
CA ALA A 109 17.90 2.31 -4.08
C ALA A 109 17.95 0.94 -3.37
N GLN A 110 19.14 0.34 -3.29
CA GLN A 110 19.34 -0.95 -2.63
C GLN A 110 19.06 -0.86 -1.13
N ASP A 111 19.58 0.18 -0.46
CA ASP A 111 19.34 0.42 0.96
C ASP A 111 17.85 0.60 1.24
N PHE A 112 17.17 1.46 0.48
CA PHE A 112 15.73 1.69 0.62
C PHE A 112 14.90 0.41 0.47
N SER A 113 15.23 -0.42 -0.52
CA SER A 113 14.54 -1.68 -0.79
C SER A 113 14.71 -2.69 0.36
N THR A 114 15.96 -2.90 0.80
CA THR A 114 16.29 -3.91 1.81
C THR A 114 15.93 -3.51 3.23
N THR A 115 15.96 -2.21 3.53
CA THR A 115 15.67 -1.67 4.86
C THR A 115 14.21 -1.25 4.97
N ARG A 116 13.82 -0.11 4.36
CA ARG A 116 12.53 0.55 4.57
C ARG A 116 11.36 -0.24 3.99
N LEU A 117 11.46 -0.61 2.72
CA LEU A 117 10.36 -1.27 2.00
C LEU A 117 10.12 -2.67 2.58
N ASN A 118 11.18 -3.46 2.74
CA ASN A 118 11.07 -4.81 3.31
C ASN A 118 10.55 -4.76 4.77
N ASP A 119 11.03 -3.83 5.60
CA ASP A 119 10.52 -3.67 6.96
C ASP A 119 9.02 -3.33 6.99
N MET A 120 8.55 -2.45 6.10
CA MET A 120 7.12 -2.15 5.97
C MET A 120 6.30 -3.38 5.59
N ILE A 121 6.75 -4.16 4.60
CA ILE A 121 6.06 -5.39 4.16
C ILE A 121 5.97 -6.41 5.30
N GLN A 122 7.03 -6.55 6.10
CA GLN A 122 7.07 -7.50 7.20
C GLN A 122 6.24 -7.05 8.42
N SER A 123 6.23 -5.75 8.71
CA SER A 123 5.56 -5.18 9.88
C SER A 123 4.07 -4.96 9.66
N THR A 124 3.62 -4.75 8.42
CA THR A 124 2.20 -4.53 8.08
C THR A 124 1.54 -5.85 7.68
N PRO A 125 0.62 -6.42 8.50
CA PRO A 125 0.08 -7.77 8.27
C PRO A 125 -0.60 -7.95 6.91
N GLN A 126 -1.32 -6.93 6.43
CA GLN A 126 -2.05 -6.91 5.17
C GLN A 126 -1.10 -7.09 3.99
N LEU A 127 0.02 -6.36 3.99
CA LEU A 127 1.06 -6.47 2.98
C LEU A 127 1.81 -7.79 3.09
N LYS A 128 2.14 -8.20 4.31
CA LYS A 128 2.83 -9.47 4.58
C LYS A 128 2.07 -10.64 3.98
N ILE A 129 0.76 -10.73 4.22
CA ILE A 129 -0.08 -11.81 3.74
C ILE A 129 -0.16 -11.81 2.21
N LYS A 130 -0.30 -10.64 1.58
CA LYS A 130 -0.47 -10.54 0.12
C LYS A 130 0.83 -10.74 -0.64
N LEU A 131 1.91 -10.08 -0.22
CA LEU A 131 3.16 -10.04 -0.98
C LEU A 131 4.06 -11.26 -0.70
N LEU A 132 4.07 -11.78 0.53
CA LEU A 132 4.93 -12.93 0.85
C LEU A 132 4.27 -14.29 0.54
N ARG A 133 2.93 -14.41 0.56
CA ARG A 133 2.29 -15.64 0.04
C ARG A 133 2.54 -15.83 -1.45
N THR A 134 2.60 -14.75 -2.21
CA THR A 134 2.88 -14.81 -3.65
C THR A 134 4.26 -15.40 -3.91
N LYS A 135 5.29 -15.01 -3.13
CA LYS A 135 6.62 -15.64 -3.21
C LYS A 135 6.59 -17.14 -2.99
N ILE A 136 5.82 -17.67 -2.04
CA ILE A 136 5.72 -19.13 -1.81
C ILE A 136 5.09 -19.87 -3.00
N ARG A 137 4.12 -19.26 -3.68
CA ARG A 137 3.51 -19.82 -4.90
C ARG A 137 4.47 -19.79 -6.10
N GLU A 138 5.30 -18.76 -6.21
CA GLU A 138 6.34 -18.66 -7.25
C GLU A 138 7.50 -19.61 -6.99
N THR A 139 7.91 -19.81 -5.73
CA THR A 139 8.99 -20.75 -5.37
C THR A 139 8.63 -22.21 -5.72
N GLN A 140 7.34 -22.54 -5.85
CA GLN A 140 6.91 -23.85 -6.33
C GLN A 140 6.93 -23.98 -7.87
N LYS A 141 6.86 -22.86 -8.61
CA LYS A 141 6.97 -22.83 -10.08
C LYS A 141 8.39 -22.64 -10.57
N ASP A 142 9.28 -22.08 -9.75
CA ASP A 142 10.57 -21.56 -10.21
C ASP A 142 11.78 -22.22 -9.54
N LYS A 143 11.92 -23.54 -9.71
CA LYS A 143 13.18 -24.26 -9.46
C LYS A 143 14.21 -24.12 -10.60
N ARG A 144 14.04 -23.16 -11.51
CA ARG A 144 14.96 -22.93 -12.63
C ARG A 144 15.28 -21.45 -12.76
N ASN A 145 16.25 -21.01 -11.96
CA ASN A 145 16.92 -19.71 -12.01
C ASN A 145 16.01 -18.49 -11.88
N PHE A 146 16.20 -17.67 -10.83
CA PHE A 146 16.23 -16.22 -11.05
C PHE A 146 16.86 -15.45 -9.87
N GLN A 147 17.89 -14.67 -10.20
CA GLN A 147 18.37 -13.53 -9.42
C GLN A 147 17.31 -12.42 -9.49
N VAL A 148 17.23 -11.60 -8.45
CA VAL A 148 16.36 -10.41 -8.46
C VAL A 148 16.91 -9.42 -9.48
N ASP A 149 16.29 -9.34 -10.65
CA ASP A 149 16.65 -8.39 -11.71
C ASP A 149 16.50 -6.96 -11.19
N THR A 150 17.64 -6.37 -10.89
CA THR A 150 17.80 -4.92 -10.77
C THR A 150 18.16 -4.43 -12.17
N LEU A 151 17.18 -3.92 -12.92
CA LEU A 151 17.43 -3.30 -14.22
C LEU A 151 18.17 -1.97 -14.00
N TYR A 152 19.34 -1.83 -14.64
CA TYR A 152 19.99 -0.54 -14.88
C TYR A 152 19.42 0.10 -16.14
#